data_AF-A0A2S9YK80-F1
#
_entry.id   AF-A0A2S9YK80-F1
#
_cell.length_a   1.000
_cell.length_b   1.000
_cell.length_c   1.000
_cell.angle_alpha   90.00
_cell.angle_beta   90.00
_cell.angle_gamma   90.00
#
_symmetry.space_group_name_H-M   'P 1'
#
loop_
_entity.id
_entity.type
_entity.pdbx_description
1 polymer ?
#
loop_
_entity_poly.entity_id
_entity_poly.type
_entity_poly.pdbx_seq_one_letter_code
_entity_poly.pdbx_strand_id
1 'polypeptide(L)'
;MLGLMISKLRPLALATYLTIGCTADDDAPAPDEAAQAEVTPSPSPRVGPTTADPRLAAAVELSRAVPASAGAIVHVRAPAGLFAVLTGFEWLGPQEAAEARALAEEVDAYLRERLGVELTEARSITLYYTDKPEGFGMIVEGVEGELRGTEQARHGDAVLRLVAGSDIVAAIHGTTLLLGPVDSVTAMLDGLDGKQPALADASEGLAKLVAERSPGAFLLIAAEASRMPAEVAQPAATYGIERAYVGVTAESIEAIAVGTPEGMKAAAALVSGALAQAQSEVERAKLEALEGEDLLVGVGAIIGVHTTRRFAVALAPSIEGDRMTISMPIPLGSPSTLIPLLGVAAAVAVPALQKYMTRAKTSEVKLNLARLHDATSAYFQAEHVDAADFLSDDANVAIHACPNNGDPEGEAGITPPLSVKCSEGPDAKCLPSAQPGPPGTYDSALWTDNPVWSGLDFAQDEGHAFHYNFIWANETSGYGNCQFTIQAFADLDDDGIYSTYERYGAGDVTGVAAAAGLFIDNELE
;
A
#
# COMPACT_ATOMS: atom_id res chain seq x y z
N MET A 1 -3.90 -2.45 -6.12
CA MET A 1 -5.03 -1.94 -6.93
C MET A 1 -5.77 -0.78 -6.25
N LEU A 2 -6.33 -0.93 -5.03
CA LEU A 2 -6.96 0.20 -4.30
C LEU A 2 -5.97 1.34 -4.01
N GLY A 3 -4.73 1.01 -3.60
CA GLY A 3 -3.64 2.00 -3.48
C GLY A 3 -3.17 2.62 -4.81
N LEU A 4 -3.41 1.94 -5.93
CA LEU A 4 -3.07 2.40 -7.29
C LEU A 4 -4.19 3.28 -7.90
N MET A 5 -5.43 3.11 -7.43
CA MET A 5 -6.55 4.02 -7.71
C MET A 5 -6.48 5.30 -6.86
N ILE A 6 -6.04 5.21 -5.60
CA ILE A 6 -5.92 6.35 -4.70
C ILE A 6 -4.74 7.26 -5.08
N SER A 7 -3.63 6.72 -5.60
CA SER A 7 -2.46 7.52 -5.98
C SER A 7 -2.65 8.44 -7.20
N LYS A 8 -3.71 8.23 -8.00
CA LYS A 8 -3.99 9.05 -9.21
C LYS A 8 -4.94 10.22 -8.98
N LEU A 9 -5.49 10.41 -7.77
CA LEU A 9 -6.31 11.56 -7.41
C LEU A 9 -5.40 12.65 -6.78
N ARG A 10 -5.02 13.67 -7.56
CA ARG A 10 -4.14 14.77 -7.10
C ARG A 10 -4.77 15.63 -5.98
N PRO A 11 -3.94 16.29 -5.13
CA PRO A 11 -4.38 17.07 -3.98
C PRO A 11 -4.65 18.53 -4.39
N LEU A 12 -5.88 18.82 -4.83
CA LEU A 12 -6.32 20.22 -5.03
C LEU A 12 -7.67 20.53 -4.39
N ALA A 13 -8.32 19.54 -3.77
CA ALA A 13 -9.61 19.72 -3.11
C ALA A 13 -9.52 20.06 -1.61
N LEU A 14 -8.40 19.78 -0.93
CA LEU A 14 -8.37 19.89 0.55
C LEU A 14 -8.17 21.32 1.07
N ALA A 15 -7.60 22.24 0.28
CA ALA A 15 -7.33 23.62 0.71
C ALA A 15 -8.54 24.57 0.56
N THR A 16 -9.50 24.25 -0.31
CA THR A 16 -10.63 25.15 -0.62
C THR A 16 -11.83 24.94 0.32
N TYR A 17 -11.96 23.77 0.96
CA TYR A 17 -13.12 23.46 1.80
C TYR A 17 -13.08 24.04 3.22
N LEU A 18 -11.94 24.55 3.68
CA LEU A 18 -11.82 25.15 5.01
C LEU A 18 -12.22 26.65 5.06
N THR A 19 -12.56 27.28 3.93
CA THR A 19 -12.87 28.72 3.87
C THR A 19 -14.31 29.08 3.52
N ILE A 20 -15.21 28.11 3.26
CA ILE A 20 -16.60 28.40 2.88
C ILE A 20 -17.55 27.80 3.91
N GLY A 21 -17.93 28.58 4.91
CA GLY A 21 -18.96 28.15 5.84
C GLY A 21 -19.18 29.02 7.08
N CYS A 22 -19.24 30.35 6.95
CA CYS A 22 -19.87 31.23 7.95
C CYS A 22 -20.22 32.59 7.33
N THR A 23 -21.40 32.73 6.72
CA THR A 23 -22.07 34.02 6.63
C THR A 23 -22.91 34.18 7.89
N ALA A 24 -22.41 34.95 8.86
CA ALA A 24 -23.13 35.24 10.09
C ALA A 24 -24.09 36.42 9.86
N ASP A 25 -25.38 36.22 10.17
CA ASP A 25 -26.34 37.29 10.41
C ASP A 25 -25.99 37.94 11.76
N ASP A 26 -25.66 39.24 11.72
CA ASP A 26 -25.48 40.11 12.88
C ASP A 26 -26.85 40.47 13.47
N ASP A 27 -27.27 39.81 14.56
CA ASP A 27 -28.13 40.40 15.60
C ASP A 27 -28.43 39.36 16.71
N ALA A 28 -27.55 39.25 17.69
CA ALA A 28 -27.85 38.56 18.96
C ALA A 28 -27.30 39.37 20.15
N PRO A 29 -28.12 39.70 21.17
CA PRO A 29 -27.67 40.45 22.33
C PRO A 29 -26.84 39.59 23.29
N ALA A 30 -25.85 40.23 23.93
CA ALA A 30 -24.87 39.63 24.84
C ALA A 30 -25.53 38.94 26.06
N PRO A 31 -24.99 37.79 26.53
CA PRO A 31 -25.50 37.14 27.73
C PRO A 31 -24.90 37.74 29.01
N ASP A 32 -25.77 37.91 30.00
CA ASP A 32 -25.46 38.29 31.38
C ASP A 32 -24.68 37.20 32.12
N GLU A 33 -23.79 37.67 33.00
CA GLU A 33 -22.88 36.91 33.83
C GLU A 33 -23.64 36.22 35.00
N ALA A 34 -23.74 34.89 34.99
CA ALA A 34 -24.30 34.14 36.12
C ALA A 34 -23.66 32.76 36.35
N ALA A 35 -23.08 32.64 37.54
CA ALA A 35 -22.96 31.47 38.43
C ALA A 35 -22.47 30.13 37.85
N GLN A 36 -21.25 29.75 38.26
CA GLN A 36 -20.70 28.40 38.16
C GLN A 36 -21.51 27.43 39.04
N ALA A 37 -22.37 26.63 38.41
CA ALA A 37 -22.97 25.45 39.01
C ALA A 37 -22.19 24.19 38.58
N GLU A 38 -21.95 23.31 39.54
CA GLU A 38 -21.29 22.02 39.40
C GLU A 38 -22.05 21.14 38.40
N VAL A 39 -21.47 20.92 37.21
CA VAL A 39 -22.06 20.11 36.14
C VAL A 39 -21.90 18.63 36.50
N THR A 40 -22.97 18.04 37.03
CA THR A 40 -23.14 16.59 37.01
C THR A 40 -23.36 16.15 35.56
N PRO A 41 -22.65 15.13 35.04
CA PRO A 41 -22.83 14.69 33.66
C PRO A 41 -24.27 14.19 33.47
N SER A 42 -25.07 15.00 32.76
CA SER A 42 -26.41 14.63 32.34
C SER A 42 -26.31 13.39 31.43
N PRO A 43 -27.09 12.32 31.67
CA PRO A 43 -27.07 11.14 30.80
C PRO A 43 -27.41 11.58 29.37
N SER A 44 -26.53 11.26 28.43
CA SER A 44 -26.71 11.60 27.01
C SER A 44 -28.13 11.29 26.55
N PRO A 45 -28.80 12.19 25.82
CA PRO A 45 -30.14 11.93 25.30
C PRO A 45 -30.08 10.65 24.47
N ARG A 46 -30.88 9.64 24.87
CA ARG A 46 -31.08 8.43 24.07
C ARG A 46 -31.78 8.87 22.78
N VAL A 47 -31.01 9.01 21.70
CA VAL A 47 -31.55 9.08 20.34
C VAL A 47 -32.36 7.80 20.16
N GLY A 48 -33.68 7.93 19.93
CA GLY A 48 -34.53 6.77 19.67
C GLY A 48 -34.00 6.02 18.44
N PRO A 49 -34.11 4.68 18.40
CA PRO A 49 -33.59 3.89 17.30
C PRO A 49 -34.17 4.41 15.99
N THR A 50 -33.31 4.92 15.12
CA THR A 50 -33.68 5.20 13.74
C THR A 50 -34.00 3.84 13.13
N THR A 51 -35.18 3.65 12.55
CA THR A 51 -35.54 2.37 11.93
C THR A 51 -34.63 2.15 10.74
N ALA A 52 -33.53 1.42 10.96
CA ALA A 52 -32.60 1.04 9.91
C ALA A 52 -33.35 0.37 8.75
N ASP A 53 -32.94 0.66 7.51
CA ASP A 53 -33.49 -0.03 6.34
C ASP A 53 -33.34 -1.55 6.57
N PRO A 54 -34.44 -2.33 6.56
CA PRO A 54 -34.38 -3.78 6.77
C PRO A 54 -33.44 -4.50 5.78
N ARG A 55 -33.08 -3.87 4.66
CA ARG A 55 -32.06 -4.38 3.71
C ARG A 55 -30.64 -4.29 4.25
N LEU A 56 -30.34 -3.30 5.08
CA LEU A 56 -29.04 -3.15 5.73
C LEU A 56 -28.93 -4.02 6.99
N ALA A 57 -30.04 -4.40 7.62
CA ALA A 57 -30.03 -5.22 8.83
C ALA A 57 -29.53 -6.67 8.60
N ALA A 58 -29.47 -7.15 7.35
CA ALA A 58 -28.98 -8.49 7.05
C ALA A 58 -27.46 -8.61 7.23
N ALA A 59 -27.00 -9.77 7.70
CA ALA A 59 -25.59 -10.18 7.65
C ALA A 59 -25.01 -9.99 6.25
N VAL A 60 -23.71 -9.71 6.16
CA VAL A 60 -23.01 -9.92 4.89
C VAL A 60 -23.06 -11.40 4.62
N GLU A 61 -23.75 -11.76 3.55
CA GLU A 61 -23.66 -13.09 2.98
C GLU A 61 -22.33 -13.15 2.24
N LEU A 62 -21.31 -13.71 2.90
CA LEU A 62 -20.04 -13.96 2.22
C LEU A 62 -20.29 -14.89 1.04
N SER A 63 -19.72 -14.52 -0.09
CA SER A 63 -19.82 -15.35 -1.30
C SER A 63 -19.23 -16.73 -1.02
N ARG A 64 -19.93 -17.78 -1.45
CA ARG A 64 -19.39 -19.16 -1.42
C ARG A 64 -18.15 -19.33 -2.29
N ALA A 65 -17.91 -18.38 -3.20
CA ALA A 65 -16.68 -18.31 -3.97
C ALA A 65 -15.43 -18.02 -3.12
N VAL A 66 -15.56 -17.44 -1.92
CA VAL A 66 -14.38 -17.20 -1.06
C VAL A 66 -13.90 -18.54 -0.48
N PRO A 67 -12.68 -19.00 -0.81
CA PRO A 67 -12.20 -20.30 -0.34
C PRO A 67 -11.96 -20.27 1.18
N ALA A 68 -12.18 -21.39 1.86
CA ALA A 68 -11.94 -21.50 3.30
C ALA A 68 -10.46 -21.29 3.70
N SER A 69 -9.52 -21.36 2.75
CA SER A 69 -8.11 -21.04 2.95
C SER A 69 -7.81 -19.55 2.97
N ALA A 70 -8.77 -18.67 2.67
CA ALA A 70 -8.56 -17.23 2.69
C ALA A 70 -7.97 -16.77 4.04
N GLY A 71 -6.84 -16.06 3.97
CA GLY A 71 -6.15 -15.47 5.11
C GLY A 71 -6.58 -14.03 5.38
N ALA A 72 -7.10 -13.34 4.37
CA ALA A 72 -7.73 -12.03 4.53
C ALA A 72 -8.87 -11.84 3.54
N ILE A 73 -9.83 -11.01 3.92
CA ILE A 73 -10.94 -10.58 3.09
C ILE A 73 -11.19 -9.08 3.23
N VAL A 74 -11.61 -8.45 2.14
CA VAL A 74 -12.23 -7.12 2.12
C VAL A 74 -13.55 -7.28 1.41
N HIS A 75 -14.65 -6.90 2.04
CA HIS A 75 -15.97 -6.98 1.43
C HIS A 75 -16.64 -5.61 1.47
N VAL A 76 -17.12 -5.17 0.32
CA VAL A 76 -17.91 -3.95 0.15
C VAL A 76 -19.29 -4.37 -0.34
N ARG A 77 -20.34 -3.92 0.35
CA ARG A 77 -21.74 -4.15 -0.02
C ARG A 77 -22.44 -2.81 -0.20
N ALA A 78 -23.16 -2.69 -1.30
CA ALA A 78 -23.93 -1.52 -1.62
C ALA A 78 -25.43 -1.88 -1.71
N PRO A 79 -26.31 -1.26 -0.90
CA PRO A 79 -27.74 -1.61 -0.89
C PRO A 79 -28.47 -1.25 -2.19
N ALA A 80 -27.95 -0.28 -2.96
CA ALA A 80 -28.53 0.20 -4.22
C ALA A 80 -27.60 -0.02 -5.43
N GLY A 81 -26.58 -0.88 -5.31
CA GLY A 81 -25.54 -1.11 -6.32
C GLY A 81 -24.26 -0.32 -6.02
N LEU A 82 -23.10 -0.85 -6.42
CA LEU A 82 -21.77 -0.29 -6.07
C LEU A 82 -21.59 1.15 -6.54
N PHE A 83 -22.11 1.47 -7.73
CA PHE A 83 -22.12 2.83 -8.23
C PHE A 83 -23.09 3.73 -7.46
N ALA A 84 -24.15 3.18 -6.88
CA ALA A 84 -25.01 3.95 -5.98
C ALA A 84 -24.32 4.30 -4.66
N VAL A 85 -23.29 3.57 -4.22
CA VAL A 85 -22.46 4.02 -3.08
C VAL A 85 -21.52 5.14 -3.49
N LEU A 86 -20.97 5.08 -4.71
CA LEU A 86 -20.13 6.16 -5.24
C LEU A 86 -20.94 7.42 -5.58
N THR A 87 -22.21 7.29 -5.95
CA THR A 87 -23.10 8.38 -6.38
C THR A 87 -24.09 8.83 -5.30
N GLY A 88 -24.40 7.95 -4.34
CA GLY A 88 -25.36 8.15 -3.25
C GLY A 88 -24.82 9.03 -2.13
N PHE A 89 -23.66 9.64 -2.35
CA PHE A 89 -23.27 10.85 -1.63
C PHE A 89 -24.18 12.00 -2.08
N GLU A 90 -25.46 11.98 -1.70
CA GLU A 90 -26.44 13.03 -2.02
C GLU A 90 -26.00 14.44 -1.54
N TRP A 91 -25.00 14.52 -0.67
CA TRP A 91 -24.40 15.76 -0.16
C TRP A 91 -23.48 16.48 -1.15
N LEU A 92 -23.00 15.79 -2.18
CA LEU A 92 -22.21 16.34 -3.29
C LEU A 92 -23.04 17.33 -4.15
N GLY A 93 -24.34 17.46 -3.85
CA GLY A 93 -25.25 18.34 -4.56
C GLY A 93 -25.67 17.75 -5.91
N PRO A 94 -26.70 18.32 -6.55
CA PRO A 94 -27.30 17.73 -7.75
C PRO A 94 -26.33 17.57 -8.92
N GLN A 95 -25.33 18.47 -9.02
CA GLN A 95 -24.35 18.47 -10.10
C GLN A 95 -23.41 17.27 -9.98
N GLU A 96 -22.84 17.04 -8.80
CA GLU A 96 -21.90 15.95 -8.57
C GLU A 96 -22.60 14.58 -8.60
N ALA A 97 -23.89 14.52 -8.22
CA ALA A 97 -24.71 13.32 -8.43
C ALA A 97 -24.90 12.99 -9.93
N ALA A 98 -24.98 14.01 -10.80
CA ALA A 98 -25.03 13.81 -12.24
C ALA A 98 -23.66 13.39 -12.81
N GLU A 99 -22.57 13.99 -12.34
CA GLU A 99 -21.20 13.60 -12.72
C GLU A 99 -20.87 12.17 -12.28
N ALA A 100 -21.30 11.77 -11.08
CA ALA A 100 -21.10 10.41 -10.60
C ALA A 100 -21.90 9.38 -11.43
N ARG A 101 -23.12 9.73 -11.88
CA ARG A 101 -23.89 8.88 -12.80
C ARG A 101 -23.22 8.79 -14.17
N ALA A 102 -22.73 9.92 -14.69
CA ALA A 102 -21.98 9.94 -15.95
C ALA A 102 -20.71 9.06 -15.85
N LEU A 103 -19.97 9.15 -14.74
CA LEU A 103 -18.81 8.28 -14.48
C LEU A 103 -19.22 6.81 -14.44
N ALA A 104 -20.33 6.47 -13.78
CA ALA A 104 -20.82 5.09 -13.74
C ALA A 104 -21.17 4.57 -15.14
N GLU A 105 -21.87 5.38 -15.94
CA GLU A 105 -22.21 5.07 -17.34
C GLU A 105 -20.94 4.90 -18.21
N GLU A 106 -19.93 5.76 -18.04
CA GLU A 106 -18.66 5.67 -18.76
C GLU A 106 -17.86 4.42 -18.38
N VAL A 107 -17.76 4.10 -17.09
CA VAL A 107 -17.08 2.89 -16.60
C VAL A 107 -17.80 1.65 -17.13
N ASP A 108 -19.12 1.62 -17.06
CA ASP A 108 -19.92 0.50 -17.55
C ASP A 108 -19.81 0.34 -19.08
N ALA A 109 -19.84 1.44 -19.84
CA ALA A 109 -19.60 1.44 -21.28
C ALA A 109 -18.20 0.87 -21.61
N TYR A 110 -17.18 1.30 -20.89
CA TYR A 110 -15.81 0.82 -21.06
C TYR A 110 -15.68 -0.68 -20.77
N LEU A 111 -16.25 -1.16 -19.66
CA LEU A 111 -16.20 -2.57 -19.28
C LEU A 111 -17.03 -3.45 -20.23
N ARG A 112 -18.18 -2.97 -20.69
CA ARG A 112 -18.99 -3.64 -21.72
C ARG A 112 -18.22 -3.76 -23.03
N GLU A 113 -17.53 -2.71 -23.46
CA GLU A 113 -16.73 -2.73 -24.69
C GLU A 113 -15.56 -3.70 -24.58
N ARG A 114 -14.76 -3.58 -23.50
CA ARG A 114 -13.48 -4.28 -23.33
C ARG A 114 -13.61 -5.71 -22.82
N LEU A 115 -14.48 -5.93 -21.84
CA LEU A 115 -14.64 -7.20 -21.15
C LEU A 115 -15.98 -7.88 -21.46
N GLY A 116 -16.95 -7.17 -22.05
CA GLY A 116 -18.28 -7.72 -22.33
C GLY A 116 -19.18 -7.84 -21.11
N VAL A 117 -18.85 -7.12 -20.02
CA VAL A 117 -19.58 -7.18 -18.75
C VAL A 117 -20.12 -5.83 -18.33
N GLU A 118 -21.24 -5.84 -17.61
CA GLU A 118 -21.90 -4.67 -17.05
C GLU A 118 -21.87 -4.76 -15.52
N LEU A 119 -21.45 -3.67 -14.86
CA LEU A 119 -21.33 -3.60 -13.40
C LEU A 119 -22.45 -2.76 -12.75
N THR A 120 -23.39 -2.26 -13.54
CA THR A 120 -24.47 -1.38 -13.06
C THR A 120 -25.27 -2.02 -11.93
N GLU A 121 -25.55 -3.32 -12.03
CA GLU A 121 -26.30 -4.09 -11.03
C GLU A 121 -25.42 -4.72 -9.95
N ALA A 122 -24.10 -4.49 -10.00
CA ALA A 122 -23.18 -5.13 -9.08
C ALA A 122 -23.42 -4.63 -7.65
N ARG A 123 -23.67 -5.54 -6.72
CA ARG A 123 -24.11 -5.23 -5.34
C ARG A 123 -23.01 -5.39 -4.32
N SER A 124 -22.03 -6.22 -4.61
CA SER A 124 -20.93 -6.50 -3.70
C SER A 124 -19.62 -6.71 -4.46
N ILE A 125 -18.52 -6.34 -3.80
CA ILE A 125 -17.17 -6.72 -4.20
C ILE A 125 -16.53 -7.40 -3.00
N THR A 126 -16.02 -8.61 -3.19
CA THR A 126 -15.17 -9.30 -2.23
C THR A 126 -13.79 -9.47 -2.80
N LEU A 127 -12.79 -8.93 -2.13
CA LEU A 127 -11.38 -9.24 -2.36
C LEU A 127 -10.95 -10.23 -1.28
N TYR A 128 -10.14 -11.22 -1.64
CA TYR A 128 -9.50 -12.08 -0.65
C TYR A 128 -8.06 -12.39 -1.02
N TYR A 129 -7.30 -12.82 -0.03
CA TYR A 129 -5.92 -13.31 -0.16
C TYR A 129 -5.83 -14.74 0.37
N THR A 130 -5.05 -15.60 -0.30
CA THR A 130 -4.70 -16.96 0.15
C THR A 130 -3.18 -17.11 0.17
N ASP A 131 -2.66 -17.88 1.12
CA ASP A 131 -1.24 -18.28 1.16
C ASP A 131 -0.95 -19.48 0.25
N LYS A 132 -1.96 -20.31 -0.05
CA LYS A 132 -1.83 -21.57 -0.80
C LYS A 132 -2.99 -21.82 -1.78
N PRO A 133 -2.76 -21.72 -3.10
CA PRO A 133 -1.60 -21.04 -3.70
C PRO A 133 -1.57 -19.56 -3.28
N GLU A 134 -0.38 -18.99 -3.20
CA GLU A 134 -0.23 -17.57 -2.89
C GLU A 134 -0.91 -16.75 -3.99
N GLY A 135 -1.86 -15.91 -3.61
CA GLY A 135 -2.60 -15.13 -4.59
C GLY A 135 -3.74 -14.34 -4.01
N PHE A 136 -4.42 -13.61 -4.89
CA PHE A 136 -5.59 -12.83 -4.58
C PHE A 136 -6.73 -13.20 -5.52
N GLY A 137 -7.96 -13.09 -5.04
CA GLY A 137 -9.16 -13.20 -5.86
C GLY A 137 -10.08 -12.01 -5.64
N MET A 138 -10.78 -11.62 -6.70
CA MET A 138 -11.86 -10.65 -6.68
C MET A 138 -13.14 -11.30 -7.16
N ILE A 139 -14.20 -11.14 -6.37
CA ILE A 139 -15.54 -11.64 -6.64
C ILE A 139 -16.45 -10.42 -6.71
N VAL A 140 -17.16 -10.26 -7.82
CA VAL A 140 -18.15 -9.21 -8.01
C VAL A 140 -19.50 -9.85 -8.27
N GLU A 141 -20.49 -9.59 -7.42
CA GLU A 141 -21.81 -10.19 -7.51
C GLU A 141 -22.81 -9.20 -8.12
N GLY A 142 -23.71 -9.69 -9.00
CA GLY A 142 -24.67 -8.86 -9.72
C GLY A 142 -24.12 -8.33 -11.04
N VAL A 143 -23.22 -9.07 -11.68
CA VAL A 143 -22.68 -8.74 -13.00
C VAL A 143 -23.54 -9.38 -14.09
N GLU A 144 -23.77 -8.63 -15.17
CA GLU A 144 -24.44 -9.10 -16.38
C GLU A 144 -23.48 -9.13 -17.58
N GLY A 145 -23.82 -9.90 -18.61
CA GLY A 145 -23.06 -9.98 -19.86
C GLY A 145 -22.26 -11.28 -20.05
N GLU A 146 -21.44 -11.31 -21.10
CA GLU A 146 -20.59 -12.44 -21.46
C GLU A 146 -19.14 -11.97 -21.61
N LEU A 147 -18.21 -12.65 -20.93
CA LEU A 147 -16.80 -12.29 -21.00
C LEU A 147 -16.25 -12.38 -22.43
N ARG A 148 -15.62 -11.29 -22.86
CA ARG A 148 -14.80 -11.20 -24.08
C ARG A 148 -13.32 -11.42 -23.75
N GLY A 149 -12.54 -11.82 -24.75
CA GLY A 149 -11.09 -12.01 -24.64
C GLY A 149 -10.62 -13.40 -25.06
N THR A 150 -9.31 -13.59 -25.06
CA THR A 150 -8.67 -14.87 -25.40
C THR A 150 -8.94 -15.89 -24.31
N GLU A 151 -9.43 -17.07 -24.70
CA GLU A 151 -9.56 -18.21 -23.79
C GLU A 151 -8.17 -18.69 -23.37
N GLN A 152 -7.91 -18.69 -22.06
CA GLN A 152 -6.64 -19.12 -21.47
C GLN A 152 -6.75 -20.56 -20.95
N ALA A 153 -7.89 -20.90 -20.32
CA ALA A 153 -8.16 -22.20 -19.74
C ALA A 153 -9.67 -22.48 -19.65
N ARG A 154 -10.03 -23.71 -19.30
CA ARG A 154 -11.40 -24.11 -18.95
C ARG A 154 -11.41 -24.86 -17.63
N HIS A 155 -12.42 -24.60 -16.82
CA HIS A 155 -12.67 -25.32 -15.58
C HIS A 155 -14.15 -25.68 -15.48
N GLY A 156 -14.47 -26.96 -15.66
CA GLY A 156 -15.86 -27.39 -15.88
C GLY A 156 -16.46 -26.71 -17.12
N ASP A 157 -17.62 -26.10 -16.95
CA ASP A 157 -18.30 -25.35 -18.02
C ASP A 157 -17.84 -23.88 -18.13
N ALA A 158 -17.06 -23.40 -17.15
CA ALA A 158 -16.57 -22.03 -17.12
C ALA A 158 -15.34 -21.85 -18.01
N VAL A 159 -15.35 -20.77 -18.79
CA VAL A 159 -14.22 -20.36 -19.65
C VAL A 159 -13.44 -19.25 -18.95
N LEU A 160 -12.16 -19.49 -18.70
CA LEU A 160 -11.26 -18.52 -18.09
C LEU A 160 -10.61 -17.71 -19.23
N ARG A 161 -10.82 -16.40 -19.24
CA ARG A 161 -10.30 -15.50 -20.27
C ARG A 161 -9.25 -14.56 -19.72
N LEU A 162 -8.18 -14.32 -20.49
CA LEU A 162 -7.12 -13.39 -20.12
C LEU A 162 -7.64 -11.95 -20.07
N VAL A 163 -7.34 -11.25 -18.97
CA VAL A 163 -7.69 -9.83 -18.79
C VAL A 163 -6.41 -9.00 -18.82
N ALA A 164 -6.24 -8.23 -19.90
CA ALA A 164 -5.26 -7.14 -19.99
C ALA A 164 -3.78 -7.51 -19.80
N GLY A 165 -3.24 -8.43 -20.62
CA GLY A 165 -1.78 -8.63 -20.77
C GLY A 165 -1.01 -9.07 -19.51
N SER A 166 -1.73 -9.43 -18.46
CA SER A 166 -1.21 -9.91 -17.18
C SER A 166 -1.66 -11.36 -16.97
N ASP A 167 -1.05 -12.07 -16.02
CA ASP A 167 -1.45 -13.44 -15.63
C ASP A 167 -2.80 -13.52 -14.90
N ILE A 168 -3.61 -12.46 -15.00
CA ILE A 168 -4.96 -12.37 -14.44
C ILE A 168 -5.96 -12.85 -15.47
N VAL A 169 -6.80 -13.79 -15.05
CA VAL A 169 -7.94 -14.28 -15.82
C VAL A 169 -9.25 -13.85 -15.17
N ALA A 170 -10.31 -13.85 -15.96
CA ALA A 170 -11.67 -13.68 -15.49
C ALA A 170 -12.57 -14.86 -15.92
N ALA A 171 -13.55 -15.17 -15.08
CA ALA A 171 -14.63 -16.11 -15.38
C ALA A 171 -15.97 -15.55 -14.90
N ILE A 172 -17.07 -15.91 -15.56
CA ILE A 172 -18.43 -15.63 -15.09
C ILE A 172 -19.07 -16.96 -14.69
N HIS A 173 -19.69 -16.98 -13.51
CA HIS A 173 -20.50 -18.10 -13.03
C HIS A 173 -21.86 -17.57 -12.55
N GLY A 174 -22.90 -17.75 -13.37
CA GLY A 174 -24.19 -17.11 -13.13
C GLY A 174 -24.09 -15.59 -13.27
N THR A 175 -24.39 -14.86 -12.20
CA THR A 175 -24.25 -13.38 -12.10
C THR A 175 -23.02 -12.94 -11.33
N THR A 176 -22.05 -13.85 -11.14
CA THR A 176 -20.83 -13.59 -10.38
C THR A 176 -19.64 -13.54 -11.33
N LEU A 177 -18.94 -12.41 -11.33
CA LEU A 177 -17.66 -12.23 -12.03
C LEU A 177 -16.52 -12.53 -11.06
N LEU A 178 -15.62 -13.40 -11.49
CA LEU A 178 -14.44 -13.86 -10.76
C LEU A 178 -13.19 -13.36 -11.47
N LEU A 179 -12.26 -12.74 -10.77
CA LEU A 179 -10.98 -12.29 -11.33
C LEU A 179 -9.81 -12.63 -10.41
N GLY A 180 -8.68 -13.02 -11.01
CA GLY A 180 -7.46 -13.33 -10.27
C GLY A 180 -6.51 -14.20 -11.10
N PRO A 181 -5.40 -14.69 -10.53
CA PRO A 181 -4.61 -15.75 -11.14
C PRO A 181 -5.46 -16.98 -11.45
N VAL A 182 -5.03 -17.79 -12.42
CA VAL A 182 -5.76 -19.00 -12.87
C VAL A 182 -6.15 -19.90 -11.71
N ASP A 183 -5.22 -20.15 -10.78
CA ASP A 183 -5.48 -21.02 -9.64
C ASP A 183 -6.50 -20.42 -8.66
N SER A 184 -6.45 -19.11 -8.42
CA SER A 184 -7.41 -18.41 -7.57
C SER A 184 -8.82 -18.45 -8.16
N VAL A 185 -8.96 -18.21 -9.47
CA VAL A 185 -10.26 -18.27 -10.17
C VAL A 185 -10.80 -19.70 -10.18
N THR A 186 -9.93 -20.69 -10.36
CA THR A 186 -10.31 -22.11 -10.27
C THR A 186 -10.82 -22.49 -8.88
N ALA A 187 -10.13 -22.05 -7.82
CA ALA A 187 -10.57 -22.26 -6.44
C ALA A 187 -11.92 -21.59 -6.14
N MET A 188 -12.16 -20.38 -6.68
CA MET A 188 -13.47 -19.71 -6.55
C MET A 188 -14.60 -20.50 -7.21
N LEU A 189 -14.37 -21.01 -8.42
CA LEU A 189 -15.34 -21.84 -9.14
C LEU A 189 -15.62 -23.15 -8.38
N ASP A 190 -14.58 -23.79 -7.84
CA ASP A 190 -14.74 -24.98 -6.99
C ASP A 190 -15.56 -24.69 -5.73
N GLY A 191 -15.39 -23.51 -5.12
CA GLY A 191 -16.20 -23.06 -3.98
C GLY A 191 -17.67 -22.88 -4.35
N LEU A 192 -17.96 -22.25 -5.51
CA LEU A 192 -19.32 -22.08 -6.03
C LEU A 192 -20.00 -23.42 -6.38
N ASP A 193 -19.23 -24.38 -6.92
CA ASP A 193 -19.68 -25.73 -7.24
C ASP A 193 -19.81 -26.64 -6.01
N GLY A 194 -19.38 -26.18 -4.82
CA GLY A 194 -19.36 -26.98 -3.59
C GLY A 194 -18.32 -28.10 -3.59
N LYS A 195 -17.32 -28.03 -4.48
CA LYS A 195 -16.18 -28.97 -4.56
C LYS A 195 -15.12 -28.66 -3.50
N GLN A 196 -15.05 -27.42 -3.05
CA GLN A 196 -14.18 -26.98 -1.96
C GLN A 196 -14.99 -26.28 -0.86
N PRO A 197 -14.56 -26.36 0.41
CA PRO A 197 -15.22 -25.66 1.49
C PRO A 197 -15.10 -24.13 1.30
N ALA A 198 -16.23 -23.44 1.41
CA ALA A 198 -16.25 -21.98 1.39
C ALA A 198 -15.92 -21.42 2.78
N LEU A 199 -15.36 -20.21 2.82
CA LEU A 199 -15.16 -19.47 4.07
C LEU A 199 -16.50 -19.28 4.80
N ALA A 200 -17.60 -19.05 4.07
CA ALA A 200 -18.93 -18.90 4.65
C ALA A 200 -19.41 -20.15 5.43
N ASP A 201 -18.89 -21.34 5.10
CA ASP A 201 -19.29 -22.60 5.75
C ASP A 201 -18.37 -22.97 6.94
N ALA A 202 -17.26 -22.24 7.14
CA ALA A 202 -16.35 -22.49 8.24
C ALA A 202 -16.93 -21.96 9.57
N SER A 203 -16.92 -22.80 10.60
CA SER A 203 -17.50 -22.48 11.92
C SER A 203 -16.52 -21.82 12.90
N GLU A 204 -15.25 -21.66 12.50
CA GLU A 204 -14.16 -21.21 13.36
C GLU A 204 -13.30 -20.15 12.65
N GLY A 205 -12.30 -19.62 13.37
CA GLY A 205 -11.31 -18.72 12.80
C GLY A 205 -11.88 -17.40 12.29
N LEU A 206 -11.50 -17.04 11.07
CA LEU A 206 -11.91 -15.81 10.37
C LEU A 206 -13.40 -15.82 10.01
N ALA A 207 -13.94 -16.95 9.57
CA ALA A 207 -15.32 -17.08 9.14
C ALA A 207 -16.31 -16.76 10.26
N LYS A 208 -16.06 -17.31 11.45
CA LYS A 208 -16.86 -17.01 12.65
C LYS A 208 -16.85 -15.51 12.97
N LEU A 209 -15.68 -14.86 12.92
CA LEU A 209 -15.55 -13.44 13.22
C LEU A 209 -16.35 -12.59 12.22
N VAL A 210 -16.31 -12.91 10.94
CA VAL A 210 -17.07 -12.20 9.91
C VAL A 210 -18.57 -12.46 10.05
N ALA A 211 -18.99 -13.70 10.29
CA ALA A 211 -20.40 -14.04 10.50
C ALA A 211 -21.01 -13.31 11.72
N GLU A 212 -20.25 -13.21 12.82
CA GLU A 212 -20.70 -12.52 14.04
C GLU A 212 -20.81 -11.00 13.86
N ARG A 213 -19.99 -10.39 13.00
CA ARG A 213 -19.76 -8.93 13.00
C ARG A 213 -20.19 -8.20 11.74
N SER A 214 -20.47 -8.94 10.68
CA SER A 214 -20.92 -8.36 9.43
C SER A 214 -22.41 -7.96 9.33
N PRO A 215 -23.34 -8.34 10.22
CA PRO A 215 -24.69 -7.75 10.21
C PRO A 215 -24.65 -6.22 10.26
N GLY A 216 -25.28 -5.57 9.26
CA GLY A 216 -25.24 -4.11 9.16
C GLY A 216 -24.01 -3.53 8.46
N ALA A 217 -22.98 -4.33 8.20
CA ALA A 217 -21.74 -3.85 7.61
C ALA A 217 -21.88 -3.65 6.09
N PHE A 218 -21.54 -2.45 5.62
CA PHE A 218 -21.43 -2.15 4.19
C PHE A 218 -19.97 -2.18 3.72
N LEU A 219 -19.01 -2.08 4.64
CA LEU A 219 -17.60 -2.35 4.41
C LEU A 219 -17.08 -3.19 5.56
N LEU A 220 -16.34 -4.25 5.26
CA LEU A 220 -15.55 -4.95 6.25
C LEU A 220 -14.19 -5.37 5.70
N ILE A 221 -13.23 -5.47 6.60
CA ILE A 221 -11.88 -5.99 6.38
C ILE A 221 -11.64 -6.98 7.50
N ALA A 222 -11.22 -8.19 7.19
CA ALA A 222 -10.89 -9.18 8.20
C ALA A 222 -9.66 -9.98 7.77
N ALA A 223 -8.79 -10.32 8.73
CA ALA A 223 -7.57 -11.07 8.46
C ALA A 223 -7.21 -12.02 9.60
N GLU A 224 -6.51 -13.10 9.25
CA GLU A 224 -5.90 -14.07 10.16
C GLU A 224 -4.39 -14.05 9.96
N ALA A 225 -3.65 -13.57 10.96
CA ALA A 225 -2.23 -13.26 10.87
C ALA A 225 -1.37 -14.48 10.47
N SER A 226 -1.74 -15.69 10.91
CA SER A 226 -1.04 -16.94 10.59
C SER A 226 -1.08 -17.32 9.11
N ARG A 227 -2.00 -16.73 8.35
CA ARG A 227 -2.21 -16.96 6.91
C ARG A 227 -1.78 -15.78 6.04
N MET A 228 -1.21 -14.73 6.63
CA MET A 228 -0.71 -13.56 5.90
C MET A 228 0.79 -13.73 5.56
N PRO A 229 1.31 -12.99 4.56
CA PRO A 229 2.74 -12.90 4.33
C PRO A 229 3.49 -12.49 5.60
N ALA A 230 4.74 -12.95 5.75
CA ALA A 230 5.52 -12.75 6.97
C ALA A 230 5.65 -11.27 7.35
N GLU A 231 5.73 -10.38 6.36
CA GLU A 231 5.84 -8.94 6.51
C GLU A 231 4.62 -8.32 7.20
N VAL A 232 3.44 -8.90 6.97
CA VAL A 232 2.17 -8.47 7.59
C VAL A 232 1.92 -9.23 8.89
N ALA A 233 2.28 -10.50 8.94
CA ALA A 233 2.07 -11.36 10.10
C ALA A 233 2.99 -11.00 11.29
N GLN A 234 4.24 -10.62 11.04
CA GLN A 234 5.23 -10.40 12.10
C GLN A 234 4.89 -9.22 13.03
N PRO A 235 4.43 -8.05 12.55
CA PRO A 235 3.94 -7.00 13.44
C PRO A 235 2.75 -7.46 14.28
N ALA A 236 1.78 -8.16 13.67
CA ALA A 236 0.62 -8.70 14.40
C ALA A 236 1.05 -9.69 15.49
N ALA A 237 1.94 -10.63 15.15
CA ALA A 237 2.50 -11.62 16.07
C ALA A 237 3.26 -10.97 17.25
N THR A 238 3.94 -9.84 17.00
CA THR A 238 4.64 -9.06 18.06
C THR A 238 3.68 -8.61 19.16
N TYR A 239 2.44 -8.28 18.79
CA TYR A 239 1.37 -7.90 19.72
C TYR A 239 0.43 -9.06 20.04
N GLY A 240 0.80 -10.30 19.71
CA GLY A 240 -0.02 -11.49 19.93
C GLY A 240 -1.38 -11.44 19.24
N ILE A 241 -1.55 -10.64 18.18
CA ILE A 241 -2.79 -10.55 17.40
C ILE A 241 -2.85 -11.74 16.44
N GLU A 242 -3.86 -12.58 16.60
CA GLU A 242 -4.10 -13.73 15.73
C GLU A 242 -5.06 -13.38 14.61
N ARG A 243 -6.10 -12.59 14.91
CA ARG A 243 -7.14 -12.18 13.98
C ARG A 243 -7.50 -10.71 14.19
N ALA A 244 -7.87 -10.06 13.10
CA ALA A 244 -8.36 -8.69 13.12
C ALA A 244 -9.61 -8.55 12.24
N TYR A 245 -10.50 -7.65 12.64
CA TYR A 245 -11.69 -7.25 11.92
C TYR A 245 -11.85 -5.74 12.02
N VAL A 246 -12.23 -5.11 10.92
CA VAL A 246 -12.68 -3.72 10.88
C VAL A 246 -13.95 -3.69 10.06
N GLY A 247 -15.05 -3.23 10.65
CA GLY A 247 -16.35 -3.13 10.01
C GLY A 247 -16.89 -1.72 10.07
N VAL A 248 -17.54 -1.28 9.00
CA VAL A 248 -18.30 -0.03 8.94
C VAL A 248 -19.76 -0.37 8.73
N THR A 249 -20.59 0.01 9.70
CA THR A 249 -22.04 -0.19 9.70
C THR A 249 -22.76 1.13 9.56
N ALA A 250 -24.09 1.08 9.43
CA ALA A 250 -24.94 2.26 9.46
C ALA A 250 -24.90 3.04 10.80
N GLU A 251 -24.36 2.46 11.88
CA GLU A 251 -24.38 3.05 13.22
C GLU A 251 -22.99 3.28 13.81
N SER A 252 -21.96 2.60 13.30
CA SER A 252 -20.63 2.60 13.92
C SER A 252 -19.53 2.12 12.99
N ILE A 253 -18.30 2.47 13.37
CA ILE A 253 -17.10 1.72 12.99
C ILE A 253 -16.68 0.87 14.16
N GLU A 254 -16.46 -0.41 13.89
CA GLU A 254 -15.96 -1.35 14.87
C GLU A 254 -14.64 -1.92 14.38
N ALA A 255 -13.60 -1.84 15.21
CA ALA A 255 -12.36 -2.57 15.03
C ALA A 255 -12.21 -3.59 16.16
N ILE A 256 -11.92 -4.83 15.81
CA ILE A 256 -11.77 -5.95 16.75
C ILE A 256 -10.44 -6.61 16.46
N ALA A 257 -9.66 -6.84 17.51
CA ALA A 257 -8.51 -7.74 17.47
C ALA A 257 -8.78 -8.90 18.42
N VAL A 258 -8.39 -10.11 18.02
CA VAL A 258 -8.44 -11.32 18.83
C VAL A 258 -7.05 -11.92 18.87
N GLY A 259 -6.59 -12.31 20.05
CA GLY A 259 -5.24 -12.81 20.25
C GLY A 259 -4.94 -13.14 21.71
N THR A 260 -3.67 -13.19 22.10
CA THR A 260 -3.34 -13.52 23.50
C THR A 260 -3.78 -12.39 24.45
N PRO A 261 -4.22 -12.69 25.69
CA PRO A 261 -4.62 -11.64 26.65
C PRO A 261 -3.51 -10.61 26.92
N GLU A 262 -2.26 -11.05 26.99
CA GLU A 262 -1.09 -10.18 27.14
C GLU A 262 -0.89 -9.31 25.88
N GLY A 263 -1.06 -9.92 24.70
CA GLY A 263 -1.00 -9.24 23.42
C GLY A 263 -2.05 -8.14 23.28
N MET A 264 -3.31 -8.42 23.63
CA MET A 264 -4.39 -7.43 23.59
C MET A 264 -4.15 -6.27 24.56
N LYS A 265 -3.56 -6.52 25.74
CA LYS A 265 -3.14 -5.45 26.66
C LYS A 265 -2.04 -4.59 26.06
N ALA A 266 -1.04 -5.20 25.41
CA ALA A 266 0.03 -4.48 24.74
C ALA A 266 -0.51 -3.65 23.55
N ALA A 267 -1.38 -4.23 22.73
CA ALA A 267 -2.04 -3.55 21.62
C ALA A 267 -2.90 -2.36 22.10
N ALA A 268 -3.70 -2.55 23.15
CA ALA A 268 -4.51 -1.50 23.74
C ALA A 268 -3.67 -0.37 24.34
N ALA A 269 -2.55 -0.70 25.00
CA ALA A 269 -1.61 0.27 25.53
C ALA A 269 -0.96 1.09 24.39
N LEU A 270 -0.62 0.44 23.27
CA LEU A 270 -0.11 1.12 22.08
C LEU A 270 -1.13 2.11 21.51
N VAL A 271 -2.37 1.67 21.29
CA VAL A 271 -3.46 2.54 20.79
C VAL A 271 -3.70 3.70 21.74
N SER A 272 -3.77 3.44 23.05
CA SER A 272 -3.98 4.47 24.05
C SER A 272 -2.83 5.48 24.12
N GLY A 273 -1.59 5.00 23.99
CA GLY A 273 -0.39 5.85 23.92
C GLY A 273 -0.40 6.74 22.68
N ALA A 274 -0.76 6.19 21.52
CA ALA A 274 -0.90 6.96 20.28
C ALA A 274 -2.00 8.03 20.38
N LEU A 275 -3.16 7.69 20.95
CA LEU A 275 -4.24 8.66 21.19
C LEU A 275 -3.80 9.77 22.15
N ALA A 276 -3.08 9.44 23.22
CA ALA A 276 -2.55 10.42 24.17
C ALA A 276 -1.50 11.35 23.52
N GLN A 277 -0.63 10.81 22.66
CA GLN A 277 0.32 11.61 21.88
C GLN A 277 -0.42 12.57 20.93
N ALA A 278 -1.38 12.07 20.16
CA ALA A 278 -2.17 12.91 19.24
C ALA A 278 -2.90 14.04 19.99
N GLN A 279 -3.47 13.74 21.16
CA GLN A 279 -4.06 14.77 22.02
C GLN A 279 -3.04 15.81 22.47
N SER A 280 -1.83 15.40 22.87
CA SER A 280 -0.76 16.31 23.26
C SER A 280 -0.30 17.22 22.12
N GLU A 281 -0.22 16.69 20.90
CA GLU A 281 0.16 17.47 19.71
C GLU A 281 -0.89 18.51 19.34
N VAL A 282 -2.18 18.13 19.35
CA VAL A 282 -3.29 19.07 19.07
C VAL A 282 -3.39 20.12 20.18
N GLU A 283 -3.11 19.78 21.43
CA GLU A 283 -3.05 20.75 22.54
C GLU A 283 -1.90 21.75 22.37
N ARG A 284 -0.71 21.27 21.96
CA ARG A 284 0.41 22.16 21.63
C ARG A 284 0.07 23.09 20.48
N ALA A 285 -0.50 22.56 19.40
CA ALA A 285 -0.94 23.36 18.25
C ALA A 285 -2.00 24.41 18.64
N LYS A 286 -2.89 24.10 19.59
CA LYS A 286 -3.82 25.08 20.15
C LYS A 286 -3.10 26.19 20.91
N LEU A 287 -2.12 25.88 21.75
CA LEU A 287 -1.37 26.91 22.48
C LEU A 287 -0.65 27.85 21.50
N GLU A 288 0.03 27.29 20.50
CA GLU A 288 0.69 28.07 19.44
C GLU A 288 -0.31 28.94 18.65
N ALA A 289 -1.46 28.38 18.27
CA ALA A 289 -2.53 29.11 17.59
C ALA A 289 -3.12 30.26 18.42
N LEU A 290 -3.18 30.12 19.75
CA LEU A 290 -3.69 31.15 20.66
C LEU A 290 -2.69 32.29 20.92
N GLU A 291 -1.40 32.06 20.67
CA GLU A 291 -0.39 33.12 20.70
C GLU A 291 -0.36 33.95 19.40
N GLY A 292 -0.96 33.44 18.32
CA GLY A 292 -1.06 34.13 17.03
C GLY A 292 -2.12 35.24 17.00
N GLU A 293 -2.00 36.16 16.04
CA GLU A 293 -2.96 37.27 15.85
C GLU A 293 -4.24 36.83 15.08
N ASP A 294 -4.25 35.65 14.47
CA ASP A 294 -5.39 35.17 13.67
C ASP A 294 -6.44 34.47 14.55
N LEU A 295 -7.54 35.19 14.79
CA LEU A 295 -8.69 34.72 15.55
C LEU A 295 -9.30 33.42 14.98
N LEU A 296 -9.36 33.26 13.65
CA LEU A 296 -9.98 32.08 13.03
C LEU A 296 -9.13 30.84 13.27
N VAL A 297 -7.81 30.97 13.22
CA VAL A 297 -6.85 29.89 13.54
C VAL A 297 -6.98 29.49 15.02
N GLY A 298 -7.05 30.46 15.93
CA GLY A 298 -7.27 30.20 17.36
C GLY A 298 -8.59 29.46 17.65
N VAL A 299 -9.70 29.91 17.04
CA VAL A 299 -11.01 29.25 17.17
C VAL A 299 -10.98 27.83 16.61
N GLY A 300 -10.40 27.64 15.41
CA GLY A 300 -10.25 26.34 14.79
C GLY A 300 -9.45 25.36 15.65
N ALA A 301 -8.36 25.81 16.27
CA ALA A 301 -7.53 24.97 17.13
C ALA A 301 -8.24 24.57 18.44
N ILE A 302 -9.06 25.46 19.04
CA ILE A 302 -9.92 25.12 20.18
C ILE A 302 -10.91 24.02 19.79
N ILE A 303 -11.62 24.19 18.66
CA ILE A 303 -12.56 23.19 18.16
C ILE A 303 -11.83 21.86 17.91
N GLY A 304 -10.64 21.91 17.30
CA GLY A 304 -9.79 20.75 17.05
C GLY A 304 -9.48 19.96 18.32
N VAL A 305 -9.02 20.61 19.39
CA VAL A 305 -8.75 19.95 20.69
C VAL A 305 -9.99 19.26 21.25
N HIS A 306 -11.14 19.93 21.25
CA HIS A 306 -12.38 19.35 21.80
C HIS A 306 -12.89 18.17 20.98
N THR A 307 -12.80 18.26 19.66
CA THR A 307 -13.15 17.17 18.74
C THR A 307 -12.21 15.98 18.92
N THR A 308 -10.89 16.20 18.95
CA THR A 308 -9.89 15.15 19.18
C THR A 308 -10.09 14.45 20.52
N ARG A 309 -10.43 15.19 21.59
CA ARG A 309 -10.75 14.59 22.90
C ARG A 309 -11.98 13.68 22.84
N ARG A 310 -13.05 14.11 22.17
CA ARG A 310 -14.25 13.28 21.97
C ARG A 310 -13.92 12.02 21.17
N PHE A 311 -13.14 12.15 20.10
CA PHE A 311 -12.69 11.01 19.31
C PHE A 311 -11.82 10.05 20.11
N ALA A 312 -10.86 10.54 20.89
CA ALA A 312 -10.00 9.69 21.70
C ALA A 312 -10.79 8.87 22.75
N VAL A 313 -11.84 9.45 23.33
CA VAL A 313 -12.75 8.70 24.22
C VAL A 313 -13.52 7.62 23.46
N ALA A 314 -13.99 7.93 22.25
CA ALA A 314 -14.69 6.95 21.40
C ALA A 314 -13.76 5.86 20.83
N LEU A 315 -12.49 6.16 20.65
CA LEU A 315 -11.47 5.23 20.15
C LEU A 315 -10.73 4.47 21.26
N ALA A 316 -11.09 4.71 22.52
CA ALA A 316 -10.47 4.01 23.64
C ALA A 316 -10.75 2.50 23.53
N PRO A 317 -9.71 1.65 23.54
CA PRO A 317 -9.89 0.21 23.40
C PRO A 317 -10.54 -0.38 24.66
N SER A 318 -11.54 -1.25 24.47
CA SER A 318 -12.09 -2.13 25.50
C SER A 318 -11.50 -3.53 25.37
N ILE A 319 -11.06 -4.13 26.48
CA ILE A 319 -10.50 -5.48 26.49
C ILE A 319 -11.43 -6.41 27.27
N GLU A 320 -11.84 -7.50 26.63
CA GLU A 320 -12.62 -8.58 27.23
C GLU A 320 -11.92 -9.91 26.95
N GLY A 321 -11.11 -10.38 27.91
CA GLY A 321 -10.36 -11.63 27.77
C GLY A 321 -9.28 -11.57 26.68
N ASP A 322 -9.47 -12.35 25.63
CA ASP A 322 -8.60 -12.51 24.45
C ASP A 322 -8.97 -11.54 23.31
N ARG A 323 -9.90 -10.62 23.56
CA ARG A 323 -10.48 -9.71 22.56
C ARG A 323 -10.29 -8.24 22.95
N MET A 324 -9.81 -7.45 22.00
CA MET A 324 -9.82 -5.99 22.07
C MET A 324 -10.86 -5.45 21.07
N THR A 325 -11.70 -4.52 21.51
CA THR A 325 -12.71 -3.87 20.67
C THR A 325 -12.56 -2.36 20.76
N ILE A 326 -12.62 -1.68 19.62
CA ILE A 326 -12.75 -0.24 19.50
C ILE A 326 -14.04 -0.01 18.72
N SER A 327 -15.00 0.70 19.30
CA SER A 327 -16.28 0.97 18.66
C SER A 327 -16.56 2.46 18.71
N MET A 328 -16.58 3.08 17.54
CA MET A 328 -16.85 4.49 17.39
C MET A 328 -18.24 4.64 16.76
N PRO A 329 -19.24 5.14 17.50
CA PRO A 329 -20.56 5.38 16.92
C PRO A 329 -20.45 6.47 15.85
N ILE A 330 -20.97 6.19 14.66
CA ILE A 330 -21.12 7.19 13.62
C ILE A 330 -22.62 7.54 13.57
N PRO A 331 -23.00 8.78 13.86
CA PRO A 331 -24.34 9.24 13.53
C PRO A 331 -24.40 9.43 12.00
N LEU A 332 -24.63 8.34 11.23
CA LEU A 332 -24.78 8.41 9.77
C LEU A 332 -26.07 9.13 9.32
N GLY A 333 -26.80 9.75 10.25
CA GLY A 333 -27.87 10.71 9.95
C GLY A 333 -27.39 12.12 9.57
N SER A 334 -26.10 12.45 9.77
CA SER A 334 -25.54 13.75 9.33
C SER A 334 -24.31 13.55 8.43
N PRO A 335 -24.35 13.96 7.15
CA PRO A 335 -23.25 13.78 6.18
C PRO A 335 -21.88 14.37 6.61
N SER A 336 -21.85 15.29 7.57
CA SER A 336 -20.66 15.99 8.04
C SER A 336 -19.69 15.15 8.90
N THR A 337 -20.07 13.96 9.38
CA THR A 337 -19.22 13.12 10.24
C THR A 337 -18.34 12.13 9.50
N LEU A 338 -18.65 11.80 8.24
CA LEU A 338 -17.87 10.82 7.46
C LEU A 338 -16.56 11.41 6.89
N ILE A 339 -16.59 12.70 6.50
CA ILE A 339 -15.45 13.40 5.89
C ILE A 339 -14.27 13.51 6.86
N PRO A 340 -14.43 13.94 8.13
CA PRO A 340 -13.31 14.02 9.06
C PRO A 340 -12.70 12.65 9.33
N LEU A 341 -13.53 11.61 9.36
CA LEU A 341 -13.07 10.26 9.59
C LEU A 341 -12.26 9.72 8.41
N LEU A 342 -12.78 9.83 7.19
CA LEU A 342 -12.01 9.44 5.99
C LEU A 342 -10.74 10.29 5.87
N GLY A 343 -10.81 11.57 6.24
CA GLY A 343 -9.65 12.47 6.30
C GLY A 343 -8.60 12.00 7.30
N VAL A 344 -8.99 11.64 8.53
CA VAL A 344 -8.07 11.11 9.56
C VAL A 344 -7.54 9.73 9.18
N ALA A 345 -8.40 8.83 8.69
CA ALA A 345 -8.00 7.51 8.24
C ALA A 345 -7.00 7.60 7.08
N ALA A 346 -7.24 8.50 6.11
CA ALA A 346 -6.29 8.79 5.03
C ALA A 346 -5.02 9.44 5.58
N ALA A 347 -5.10 10.41 6.48
CA ALA A 347 -3.94 11.07 7.07
C ALA A 347 -3.02 10.11 7.85
N VAL A 348 -3.57 9.04 8.44
CA VAL A 348 -2.79 8.00 9.13
C VAL A 348 -2.33 6.91 8.15
N ALA A 349 -3.17 6.50 7.21
CA ALA A 349 -2.87 5.40 6.29
C ALA A 349 -1.90 5.81 5.17
N VAL A 350 -1.97 7.04 4.68
CA VAL A 350 -1.13 7.52 3.56
C VAL A 350 0.35 7.51 3.93
N PRO A 351 0.80 8.08 5.08
CA PRO A 351 2.22 8.02 5.46
C PRO A 351 2.71 6.59 5.69
N ALA A 352 1.87 5.72 6.29
CA ALA A 352 2.21 4.33 6.51
C ALA A 352 2.35 3.56 5.18
N LEU A 353 1.44 3.82 4.23
CA LEU A 353 1.48 3.24 2.89
C LEU A 353 2.67 3.76 2.08
N GLN A 354 2.96 5.06 2.15
CA GLN A 354 4.15 5.66 1.53
C GLN A 354 5.40 5.00 2.07
N LYS A 355 5.55 4.92 3.41
CA LYS A 355 6.69 4.24 4.04
C LYS A 355 6.81 2.76 3.63
N TYR A 356 5.69 2.07 3.47
CA TYR A 356 5.68 0.70 2.97
C TYR A 356 6.14 0.61 1.51
N MET A 357 5.65 1.49 0.63
CA MET A 357 6.09 1.55 -0.77
C MET A 357 7.58 1.91 -0.88
N THR A 358 8.07 2.86 -0.09
CA THR A 358 9.49 3.21 -0.04
C THR A 358 10.33 2.01 0.40
N ARG A 359 9.92 1.29 1.45
CA ARG A 359 10.58 0.04 1.87
C ARG A 359 10.58 -1.05 0.81
N ALA A 360 9.50 -1.15 0.02
CA ALA A 360 9.46 -2.08 -1.11
C ALA A 360 10.51 -1.70 -2.17
N LYS A 361 10.65 -0.40 -2.49
CA LYS A 361 11.70 0.10 -3.40
C LYS A 361 13.11 -0.20 -2.87
N THR A 362 13.36 -0.05 -1.56
CA THR A 362 14.70 -0.30 -0.98
C THR A 362 15.11 -1.78 -0.92
N SER A 363 14.21 -2.72 -1.23
CA SER A 363 14.57 -4.13 -1.39
C SER A 363 15.35 -4.39 -2.69
N GLU A 364 15.06 -3.61 -3.75
CA GLU A 364 15.69 -3.71 -5.07
C GLU A 364 17.20 -3.44 -4.99
N VAL A 365 17.59 -2.36 -4.31
CA VAL A 365 19.00 -1.96 -4.17
C VAL A 365 19.83 -3.01 -3.43
N LYS A 366 19.29 -3.62 -2.37
CA LYS A 366 19.99 -4.65 -1.60
C LYS A 366 20.29 -5.88 -2.48
N LEU A 367 19.35 -6.25 -3.34
CA LEU A 367 19.53 -7.35 -4.30
C LEU A 367 20.57 -6.99 -5.38
N ASN A 368 20.49 -5.79 -5.96
CA ASN A 368 21.40 -5.38 -7.02
C ASN A 368 22.85 -5.16 -6.52
N LEU A 369 23.05 -4.62 -5.32
CA LEU A 369 24.38 -4.54 -4.70
C LEU A 369 24.97 -5.92 -4.38
N ALA A 370 24.13 -6.91 -4.04
CA ALA A 370 24.57 -8.28 -3.88
C ALA A 370 25.01 -8.90 -5.22
N ARG A 371 24.20 -8.72 -6.28
CA ARG A 371 24.56 -9.16 -7.65
C ARG A 371 25.88 -8.55 -8.12
N LEU A 372 26.09 -7.25 -7.92
CA LEU A 372 27.33 -6.57 -8.28
C LEU A 372 28.54 -7.11 -7.53
N HIS A 373 28.40 -7.40 -6.23
CA HIS A 373 29.46 -8.04 -5.46
C HIS A 373 29.80 -9.43 -6.00
N ASP A 374 28.79 -10.24 -6.28
CA ASP A 374 28.98 -11.61 -6.78
C ASP A 374 29.61 -11.61 -8.18
N ALA A 375 29.18 -10.68 -9.05
CA ALA A 375 29.80 -10.41 -10.34
C ALA A 375 31.26 -9.98 -10.21
N THR A 376 31.58 -9.08 -9.26
CA THR A 376 32.96 -8.65 -9.00
C THR A 376 33.83 -9.81 -8.55
N SER A 377 33.30 -10.69 -7.68
CA SER A 377 33.99 -11.90 -7.22
C SER A 377 34.25 -12.87 -8.38
N ALA A 378 33.25 -13.09 -9.23
CA ALA A 378 33.39 -13.94 -10.41
C ALA A 378 34.41 -13.38 -11.40
N TYR A 379 34.38 -12.07 -11.66
CA TYR A 379 35.36 -11.42 -12.52
C TYR A 379 36.78 -11.51 -11.94
N PHE A 380 36.98 -11.18 -10.66
CA PHE A 380 38.30 -11.23 -10.05
C PHE A 380 38.92 -12.64 -10.09
N GLN A 381 38.11 -13.69 -9.95
CA GLN A 381 38.57 -15.08 -10.02
C GLN A 381 38.80 -15.59 -11.45
N ALA A 382 38.23 -14.93 -12.45
CA ALA A 382 38.49 -15.27 -13.85
C ALA A 382 39.93 -14.89 -14.23
N GLU A 383 40.54 -15.71 -15.09
CA GLU A 383 41.89 -15.46 -15.61
C GLU A 383 41.80 -14.47 -16.77
N HIS A 384 42.29 -13.24 -16.56
CA HIS A 384 42.31 -12.20 -17.59
C HIS A 384 43.69 -12.13 -18.21
N VAL A 385 43.96 -13.01 -19.18
CA VAL A 385 45.17 -12.91 -20.01
C VAL A 385 44.88 -11.98 -21.17
N ASP A 386 45.26 -10.72 -21.05
CA ASP A 386 45.21 -9.80 -22.18
C ASP A 386 46.23 -10.26 -23.23
N ALA A 387 45.75 -10.56 -24.43
CA ALA A 387 46.57 -11.05 -25.53
C ALA A 387 47.69 -10.07 -25.94
N ALA A 388 47.53 -8.77 -25.61
CA ALA A 388 48.54 -7.74 -25.82
C ALA A 388 49.72 -7.85 -24.84
N ASP A 389 49.45 -8.31 -23.61
CA ASP A 389 50.46 -8.40 -22.55
C ASP A 389 51.28 -9.69 -22.59
N PHE A 390 50.75 -10.73 -23.24
CA PHE A 390 51.53 -11.94 -23.52
C PHE A 390 52.80 -11.69 -24.35
N LEU A 391 52.91 -10.54 -25.02
CA LEU A 391 54.07 -10.12 -25.81
C LEU A 391 54.95 -9.06 -25.13
N SER A 392 54.55 -8.54 -23.96
CA SER A 392 55.39 -7.62 -23.19
C SER A 392 56.41 -8.43 -22.37
N ASP A 393 57.69 -8.07 -22.42
CA ASP A 393 58.75 -8.72 -21.63
C ASP A 393 58.65 -8.37 -20.11
N ASP A 394 57.64 -7.59 -19.72
CA ASP A 394 57.39 -7.18 -18.33
C ASP A 394 56.57 -8.26 -17.61
N ALA A 395 57.27 -9.27 -17.11
CA ALA A 395 56.72 -10.45 -16.42
C ALA A 395 56.05 -10.18 -15.05
N ASN A 396 55.56 -8.96 -14.78
CA ASN A 396 55.06 -8.57 -13.47
C ASN A 396 53.68 -7.90 -13.50
N VAL A 397 52.84 -8.25 -14.47
CA VAL A 397 51.44 -7.79 -14.55
C VAL A 397 50.56 -8.70 -13.68
N ALA A 398 49.69 -8.09 -12.88
CA ALA A 398 48.72 -8.81 -12.05
C ALA A 398 47.69 -9.56 -12.91
N ILE A 399 47.47 -10.84 -12.59
CA ILE A 399 46.51 -11.72 -13.30
C ILE A 399 45.08 -11.51 -12.78
N HIS A 400 44.92 -11.01 -11.54
CA HIS A 400 43.64 -10.75 -10.90
C HIS A 400 43.44 -9.26 -10.62
N ALA A 401 42.35 -8.69 -11.11
CA ALA A 401 41.97 -7.30 -10.91
C ALA A 401 40.45 -7.15 -10.96
N CYS A 402 39.91 -6.08 -10.39
CA CYS A 402 38.52 -5.70 -10.66
C CYS A 402 38.36 -5.17 -12.09
N PRO A 403 37.13 -5.23 -12.63
CA PRO A 403 36.80 -4.58 -13.90
C PRO A 403 37.23 -3.12 -13.89
N ASN A 404 37.93 -2.72 -14.94
CA ASN A 404 38.51 -1.39 -15.07
C ASN A 404 38.50 -0.96 -16.55
N ASN A 405 38.88 0.28 -16.80
CA ASN A 405 38.93 0.89 -18.13
C ASN A 405 40.38 1.00 -18.68
N GLY A 406 41.32 0.23 -18.15
CA GLY A 406 42.75 0.32 -18.41
C GLY A 406 43.54 1.11 -17.36
N ASP A 407 42.86 1.87 -16.49
CA ASP A 407 43.49 2.58 -15.38
C ASP A 407 43.47 1.74 -14.08
N PRO A 408 44.54 1.80 -13.26
CA PRO A 408 44.60 1.04 -12.01
C PRO A 408 43.58 1.51 -10.98
N GLU A 409 43.16 2.77 -11.02
CA GLU A 409 42.16 3.33 -10.12
C GLU A 409 41.15 4.14 -10.95
N GLY A 410 39.87 4.09 -10.58
CA GLY A 410 38.84 4.82 -11.30
C GLY A 410 37.43 4.50 -10.84
N GLU A 411 36.46 4.98 -11.62
CA GLU A 411 35.05 4.68 -11.43
C GLU A 411 34.34 4.46 -12.76
N ALA A 412 33.27 3.66 -12.74
CA ALA A 412 32.46 3.38 -13.93
C ALA A 412 31.67 4.63 -14.35
N GLY A 413 31.39 5.51 -13.39
CA GLY A 413 30.47 6.62 -13.54
C GLY A 413 29.05 6.22 -13.16
N ILE A 414 28.32 7.15 -12.54
CA ILE A 414 26.95 6.92 -12.09
C ILE A 414 26.05 6.63 -13.29
N THR A 415 25.45 5.43 -13.30
CA THR A 415 24.64 4.91 -14.41
C THR A 415 23.27 4.44 -13.92
N PRO A 416 22.15 4.94 -14.48
CA PRO A 416 22.11 6.13 -15.34
C PRO A 416 22.67 7.38 -14.62
N PRO A 417 23.06 8.46 -15.33
CA PRO A 417 23.52 9.69 -14.68
C PRO A 417 22.46 10.27 -13.75
N LEU A 418 22.87 10.90 -12.63
CA LEU A 418 21.94 11.55 -11.68
C LEU A 418 21.07 12.66 -12.32
N SER A 419 21.44 13.16 -13.49
CA SER A 419 20.59 14.09 -14.25
C SER A 419 19.32 13.44 -14.81
N VAL A 420 19.25 12.11 -14.85
CA VAL A 420 18.05 11.37 -15.26
C VAL A 420 17.15 11.23 -14.03
N LYS A 421 16.08 12.01 -13.98
CA LYS A 421 15.12 11.93 -12.87
C LYS A 421 14.27 10.66 -12.97
N CYS A 422 14.62 9.61 -12.24
CA CYS A 422 13.85 8.36 -12.23
C CYS A 422 12.40 8.58 -11.76
N SER A 423 12.18 9.54 -10.86
CA SER A 423 10.86 9.95 -10.34
C SER A 423 9.88 10.40 -11.44
N GLU A 424 10.39 10.95 -12.55
CA GLU A 424 9.58 11.41 -13.69
C GLU A 424 9.29 10.30 -14.72
N GLY A 425 9.92 9.14 -14.56
CA GLY A 425 9.70 7.98 -15.42
C GLY A 425 8.39 7.25 -15.13
N PRO A 426 7.91 6.40 -16.06
CA PRO A 426 6.80 5.50 -15.81
C PRO A 426 7.02 4.69 -14.53
N ASP A 427 6.00 4.66 -13.67
CA ASP A 427 6.05 4.03 -12.34
C ASP A 427 7.11 4.59 -11.38
N ALA A 428 7.58 5.83 -11.61
CA ALA A 428 8.65 6.49 -10.87
C ALA A 428 9.95 5.67 -10.88
N LYS A 429 10.31 5.16 -12.06
CA LYS A 429 11.48 4.34 -12.33
C LYS A 429 12.28 4.86 -13.51
N CYS A 430 13.59 4.68 -13.45
CA CYS A 430 14.49 4.83 -14.57
C CYS A 430 14.30 3.68 -15.55
N LEU A 431 14.02 3.99 -16.82
CA LEU A 431 13.78 3.01 -17.87
C LEU A 431 14.92 2.99 -18.89
N PRO A 432 15.62 1.86 -19.05
CA PRO A 432 16.62 1.68 -20.09
C PRO A 432 15.92 1.64 -21.46
N SER A 433 16.42 2.38 -22.44
CA SER A 433 15.84 2.44 -23.79
C SER A 433 16.92 2.69 -24.84
N ALA A 434 16.85 1.99 -25.97
CA ALA A 434 17.74 2.22 -27.12
C ALA A 434 17.42 3.51 -27.90
N GLN A 435 16.28 4.16 -27.60
CA GLN A 435 15.88 5.41 -28.24
C GLN A 435 15.54 6.45 -27.17
N PRO A 436 15.76 7.76 -27.45
CA PRO A 436 15.29 8.82 -26.58
C PRO A 436 13.79 8.67 -26.30
N GLY A 437 13.44 8.60 -25.02
CA GLY A 437 12.07 8.39 -24.58
C GLY A 437 11.52 9.58 -23.77
N PRO A 438 10.38 9.38 -23.08
CA PRO A 438 9.89 10.36 -22.10
C PRO A 438 10.90 10.62 -20.97
N PRO A 439 10.66 11.62 -20.10
CA PRO A 439 11.43 11.79 -18.86
C PRO A 439 11.59 10.48 -18.08
N GLY A 440 12.71 10.34 -17.38
CA GLY A 440 13.10 9.10 -16.69
C GLY A 440 13.60 7.97 -17.60
N THR A 441 13.73 8.18 -18.91
CA THR A 441 14.40 7.21 -19.81
C THR A 441 15.87 7.57 -20.03
N TYR A 442 16.71 6.57 -20.30
CA TYR A 442 18.12 6.75 -20.62
C TYR A 442 18.61 5.69 -21.61
N ASP A 443 19.77 5.95 -22.24
CA ASP A 443 20.36 5.04 -23.21
C ASP A 443 20.87 3.75 -22.54
N SER A 444 20.29 2.60 -22.90
CA SER A 444 20.73 1.30 -22.38
C SER A 444 22.18 0.97 -22.71
N ALA A 445 22.73 1.58 -23.78
CA ALA A 445 24.13 1.39 -24.18
C ALA A 445 25.13 1.89 -23.12
N LEU A 446 24.71 2.75 -22.17
CA LEU A 446 25.57 3.18 -21.06
C LEU A 446 26.10 2.01 -20.22
N TRP A 447 25.37 0.89 -20.15
CA TRP A 447 25.83 -0.33 -19.49
C TRP A 447 26.79 -1.14 -20.37
N THR A 448 26.47 -1.31 -21.65
CA THR A 448 27.22 -2.22 -22.54
C THR A 448 28.48 -1.61 -23.11
N ASP A 449 28.49 -0.29 -23.34
CA ASP A 449 29.62 0.43 -23.93
C ASP A 449 30.67 0.81 -22.87
N ASN A 450 30.32 0.66 -21.58
CA ASN A 450 31.23 0.88 -20.48
C ASN A 450 31.99 -0.42 -20.15
N PRO A 451 33.34 -0.44 -20.24
CA PRO A 451 34.12 -1.66 -20.04
C PRO A 451 33.98 -2.23 -18.62
N VAL A 452 33.70 -1.40 -17.62
CA VAL A 452 33.55 -1.82 -16.22
C VAL A 452 32.22 -2.55 -16.04
N TRP A 453 31.12 -1.96 -16.51
CA TRP A 453 29.80 -2.59 -16.44
C TRP A 453 29.71 -3.84 -17.29
N SER A 454 30.26 -3.81 -18.50
CA SER A 454 30.35 -4.99 -19.36
C SER A 454 31.23 -6.08 -18.74
N GLY A 455 32.33 -5.73 -18.05
CA GLY A 455 33.16 -6.69 -17.34
C GLY A 455 32.43 -7.35 -16.16
N LEU A 456 31.57 -6.61 -15.47
CA LEU A 456 30.71 -7.13 -14.41
C LEU A 456 29.51 -7.95 -14.92
N ASP A 457 29.27 -8.00 -16.24
CA ASP A 457 28.03 -8.55 -16.82
C ASP A 457 26.78 -7.96 -16.11
N PHE A 458 26.83 -6.66 -15.82
CA PHE A 458 25.78 -5.97 -15.08
C PHE A 458 25.14 -4.91 -15.96
N ALA A 459 23.84 -5.07 -16.20
CA ALA A 459 22.99 -4.11 -16.86
C ALA A 459 21.61 -4.11 -16.19
N GLN A 460 20.88 -3.00 -16.34
CA GLN A 460 19.46 -2.95 -16.00
C GLN A 460 18.65 -3.02 -17.29
N ASP A 461 17.86 -4.08 -17.44
CA ASP A 461 16.99 -4.30 -18.61
C ASP A 461 15.53 -3.88 -18.36
N GLU A 462 15.16 -3.70 -17.09
CA GLU A 462 13.83 -3.30 -16.63
C GLU A 462 13.87 -1.98 -15.88
N GLY A 463 12.70 -1.44 -15.57
CA GLY A 463 12.58 -0.23 -14.75
C GLY A 463 13.10 -0.43 -13.33
N HIS A 464 14.01 0.45 -12.90
CA HIS A 464 14.68 0.42 -11.60
C HIS A 464 14.62 1.79 -10.92
N ALA A 465 14.74 1.82 -9.60
CA ALA A 465 14.65 3.06 -8.82
C ALA A 465 16.01 3.73 -8.59
N PHE A 466 17.12 3.02 -8.78
CA PHE A 466 18.45 3.46 -8.32
C PHE A 466 19.44 3.68 -9.48
N HIS A 467 20.31 4.68 -9.30
CA HIS A 467 21.52 4.90 -10.06
C HIS A 467 22.68 4.13 -9.42
N TYR A 468 23.55 3.51 -10.21
CA TYR A 468 24.65 2.69 -9.69
C TYR A 468 26.01 3.27 -10.05
N ASN A 469 26.99 3.12 -9.15
CA ASN A 469 28.41 3.40 -9.43
C ASN A 469 29.28 2.25 -8.94
N PHE A 470 30.42 2.06 -9.60
CA PHE A 470 31.43 1.09 -9.23
C PHE A 470 32.79 1.78 -9.23
N ILE A 471 33.40 1.91 -8.05
CA ILE A 471 34.71 2.53 -7.86
C ILE A 471 35.71 1.42 -7.57
N TRP A 472 36.88 1.44 -8.21
CA TRP A 472 37.93 0.44 -8.01
C TRP A 472 39.31 1.05 -7.75
N ALA A 473 40.15 0.26 -7.12
CA ALA A 473 41.59 0.44 -7.04
C ALA A 473 42.28 -0.93 -7.14
N ASN A 474 43.10 -1.11 -8.17
CA ASN A 474 43.80 -2.35 -8.51
C ASN A 474 45.31 -2.19 -8.29
N GLU A 475 45.93 -3.20 -7.70
CA GLU A 475 47.39 -3.35 -7.67
C GLU A 475 47.84 -4.11 -8.92
N THR A 476 48.69 -3.49 -9.73
CA THR A 476 49.06 -3.99 -11.06
C THR A 476 50.18 -5.04 -11.06
N SER A 477 50.58 -5.55 -9.89
CA SER A 477 51.69 -6.50 -9.77
C SER A 477 51.38 -7.73 -8.92
N GLY A 478 52.17 -8.80 -9.12
CA GLY A 478 52.05 -10.03 -8.35
C GLY A 478 50.77 -10.83 -8.66
N TYR A 479 50.09 -11.32 -7.62
CA TYR A 479 48.79 -11.98 -7.78
C TYR A 479 47.71 -10.99 -8.25
N GLY A 480 47.87 -9.72 -7.85
CA GLY A 480 46.86 -8.68 -7.98
C GLY A 480 46.03 -8.54 -6.72
N ASN A 481 45.72 -7.29 -6.38
CA ASN A 481 44.78 -6.94 -5.30
C ASN A 481 43.77 -5.96 -5.88
N CYS A 482 42.52 -6.06 -5.45
CA CYS A 482 41.50 -5.08 -5.78
C CYS A 482 40.83 -4.58 -4.50
N GLN A 483 40.59 -3.27 -4.41
CA GLN A 483 39.61 -2.68 -3.51
C GLN A 483 38.49 -2.08 -4.35
N PHE A 484 37.23 -2.25 -3.93
CA PHE A 484 36.11 -1.70 -4.66
C PHE A 484 35.00 -1.20 -3.73
N THR A 485 34.27 -0.20 -4.22
CA THR A 485 33.06 0.33 -3.60
C THR A 485 31.94 0.30 -4.61
N ILE A 486 30.85 -0.37 -4.27
CA ILE A 486 29.62 -0.41 -5.05
C ILE A 486 28.65 0.59 -4.41
N GLN A 487 28.17 1.56 -5.17
CA GLN A 487 27.25 2.58 -4.67
C GLN A 487 25.92 2.52 -5.43
N ALA A 488 24.84 2.89 -4.74
CA ALA A 488 23.54 3.10 -5.34
C ALA A 488 22.87 4.33 -4.75
N PHE A 489 22.24 5.14 -5.61
CA PHE A 489 21.61 6.41 -5.27
C PHE A 489 20.18 6.44 -5.79
N ALA A 490 19.22 6.96 -5.02
CA ALA A 490 17.88 7.24 -5.52
C ALA A 490 17.29 8.46 -4.82
N ASP A 491 16.62 9.31 -5.58
CA ASP A 491 15.75 10.37 -5.08
C ASP A 491 14.31 9.83 -5.17
N LEU A 492 13.80 9.28 -4.06
CA LEU A 492 12.57 8.48 -4.10
C LEU A 492 11.30 9.34 -4.09
N ASP A 493 11.40 10.63 -3.75
CA ASP A 493 10.30 11.60 -3.68
C ASP A 493 10.48 12.92 -4.46
N ASP A 494 11.58 13.07 -5.22
CA ASP A 494 11.93 14.20 -6.10
C ASP A 494 12.25 15.52 -5.36
N ASP A 495 12.81 15.44 -4.15
CA ASP A 495 13.22 16.61 -3.36
C ASP A 495 14.71 17.00 -3.52
N GLY A 496 15.48 16.18 -4.24
CA GLY A 496 16.91 16.38 -4.49
C GLY A 496 17.84 15.81 -3.41
N ILE A 497 17.31 15.15 -2.39
CA ILE A 497 18.04 14.36 -1.39
C ILE A 497 18.06 12.91 -1.88
N TYR A 498 19.22 12.25 -1.75
CA TYR A 498 19.39 10.89 -2.25
C TYR A 498 19.49 9.90 -1.09
N SER A 499 18.66 8.86 -1.14
CA SER A 499 18.92 7.57 -0.53
C SER A 499 20.23 7.00 -1.07
N THR A 500 21.23 6.77 -0.21
CA THR A 500 22.55 6.26 -0.60
C THR A 500 22.85 4.93 0.06
N TYR A 501 23.23 3.94 -0.75
CA TYR A 501 23.64 2.61 -0.30
C TYR A 501 25.04 2.32 -0.80
N GLU A 502 25.91 1.83 0.08
CA GLU A 502 27.27 1.46 -0.30
C GLU A 502 27.65 0.09 0.25
N ARG A 503 28.43 -0.63 -0.56
CA ARG A 503 29.08 -1.87 -0.17
C ARG A 503 30.56 -1.82 -0.52
N TYR A 504 31.40 -2.05 0.48
CA TYR A 504 32.85 -2.14 0.33
C TYR A 504 33.27 -3.60 0.15
N GLY A 505 34.26 -3.83 -0.70
CA GLY A 505 34.88 -5.14 -0.86
C GLY A 505 36.36 -5.04 -1.22
N ALA A 506 37.06 -6.14 -1.01
CA ALA A 506 38.45 -6.31 -1.41
C ALA A 506 38.69 -7.73 -1.93
N GLY A 507 39.49 -7.85 -2.98
CA GLY A 507 39.96 -9.10 -3.55
C GLY A 507 41.47 -9.23 -3.41
N ASP A 508 41.95 -10.39 -2.96
CA ASP A 508 43.37 -10.74 -2.89
C ASP A 508 43.56 -12.25 -3.14
N VAL A 509 44.74 -12.78 -2.83
CA VAL A 509 45.08 -14.22 -2.96
C VAL A 509 44.16 -15.17 -2.18
N THR A 510 43.39 -14.66 -1.21
CA THR A 510 42.42 -15.43 -0.43
C THR A 510 41.02 -15.45 -1.05
N GLY A 511 40.79 -14.66 -2.10
CA GLY A 511 39.52 -14.48 -2.78
C GLY A 511 38.95 -13.08 -2.57
N VAL A 512 37.64 -12.91 -2.85
CA VAL A 512 36.93 -11.64 -2.67
C VAL A 512 36.10 -11.68 -1.39
N ALA A 513 36.28 -10.67 -0.55
CA ALA A 513 35.53 -10.47 0.69
C ALA A 513 34.79 -9.13 0.69
N ALA A 514 33.51 -9.15 1.06
CA ALA A 514 32.74 -7.95 1.38
C ALA A 514 32.95 -7.52 2.84
N ALA A 515 32.81 -6.22 3.10
CA ALA A 515 32.53 -5.73 4.44
C ALA A 515 31.23 -6.36 4.99
N ALA A 516 31.16 -6.51 6.31
CA ALA A 516 30.08 -7.24 7.00
C ALA A 516 28.68 -6.57 6.95
N GLY A 517 28.55 -5.43 6.26
CA GLY A 517 27.28 -4.71 6.17
C GLY A 517 27.24 -3.74 4.98
N LEU A 518 26.06 -3.15 4.78
CA LEU A 518 25.82 -2.03 3.88
C LEU A 518 25.93 -0.73 4.68
N PHE A 519 26.64 0.25 4.15
CA PHE A 519 26.46 1.62 4.59
C PHE A 519 25.17 2.14 3.95
N ILE A 520 24.32 2.77 4.76
CA ILE A 520 23.03 3.30 4.33
C ILE A 520 22.92 4.69 4.90
N ASP A 521 22.82 5.68 4.02
CA ASP A 521 22.47 7.05 4.36
C ASP A 521 21.09 7.34 3.78
N ASN A 522 20.23 8.01 4.55
CA ASN A 522 18.91 8.42 4.08
C ASN A 522 18.03 7.27 3.52
N GLU A 523 17.90 6.13 4.20
CA GLU A 523 17.24 4.91 3.68
C GLU A 523 15.85 5.12 3.03
N LEU A 524 15.14 6.19 3.39
CA LEU A 524 13.77 6.45 2.94
C LEU A 524 13.59 7.81 2.24
N GLU A 525 14.67 8.51 1.88
CA GLU A 525 14.60 9.76 1.11
C GLU A 525 14.30 9.46 -0.36
#